data_AF-A0A095V1I3-F1
#
_entry.id   AF-A0A095V1I3-F1
#
_cell.length_a   1.000
_cell.length_b   1.000
_cell.length_c   1.000
_cell.angle_alpha   90.00
_cell.angle_beta   90.00
_cell.angle_gamma   90.00
#
_symmetry.space_group_name_H-M   'P 1'
#
loop_
_entity.id
_entity.type
_entity.pdbx_description
1 polymer ?
#
loop_
_entity_poly.entity_id
_entity_poly.type
_entity_poly.pdbx_seq_one_letter_code
_entity_poly.pdbx_strand_id
1 'polypeptide(L)'
;MIMLDHNDPETWLELPVEEAAGAIIARTHQIADPIYDTGMTYAPCRCWRCRGGVALADRATLDRLLAKHLMTLSESERGQWMLLWAGHPRHDADAREQLNTWLRIAGGSNEPAPLYPVYAMPEEA
;
A
#
# COMPACT_ATOMS: atom_id res chain seq x y z
N MET A 1 -43.86 2.81 30.18
CA MET A 1 -43.53 1.76 29.19
C MET A 1 -43.48 2.45 27.85
N ILE A 2 -42.27 2.80 27.39
CA ILE A 2 -42.04 3.40 26.08
C ILE A 2 -41.07 2.45 25.38
N MET A 3 -41.58 1.83 24.31
CA MET A 3 -40.83 1.02 23.35
C MET A 3 -39.79 1.93 22.70
N LEU A 4 -38.50 1.58 22.79
CA LEU A 4 -37.49 2.19 21.93
C LEU A 4 -37.44 1.37 20.65
N ASP A 5 -37.98 2.02 19.63
CA ASP A 5 -38.20 1.59 18.27
C ASP A 5 -36.91 1.72 17.44
N HIS A 6 -36.76 0.82 16.47
CA HIS A 6 -35.96 0.91 15.24
C HIS A 6 -34.48 1.34 15.35
N ASN A 7 -33.59 0.34 15.29
CA ASN A 7 -32.23 0.51 14.79
C ASN A 7 -32.29 0.38 13.25
N ASP A 8 -32.39 1.51 12.57
CA ASP A 8 -32.51 1.63 11.10
C ASP A 8 -31.15 1.34 10.42
N PRO A 9 -31.05 0.32 9.53
CA PRO A 9 -29.80 -0.07 8.89
C PRO A 9 -29.29 0.88 7.79
N GLU A 10 -29.99 1.98 7.47
CA GLU A 10 -29.58 2.95 6.43
C GLU A 10 -28.75 4.13 6.95
N THR A 11 -28.40 4.17 8.24
CA THR A 11 -27.61 5.29 8.79
C THR A 11 -26.11 5.07 8.56
N TRP A 12 -25.64 5.32 7.34
CA TRP A 12 -24.22 5.55 7.10
C TRP A 12 -23.78 6.80 7.86
N LEU A 13 -23.02 6.63 8.94
CA LEU A 13 -22.35 7.73 9.61
C LEU A 13 -21.16 8.17 8.75
N GLU A 14 -21.34 9.24 7.98
CA GLU A 14 -20.22 9.96 7.38
C GLU A 14 -19.36 10.55 8.51
N LEU A 15 -18.14 10.04 8.64
CA LEU A 15 -17.12 10.67 9.49
C LEU A 15 -16.64 11.93 8.77
N PRO A 16 -16.78 13.14 9.35
CA PRO A 16 -16.21 14.33 8.75
C PRO A 16 -14.69 14.18 8.73
N VAL A 17 -14.09 14.29 7.54
CA VAL A 17 -12.64 14.51 7.44
C VAL A 17 -12.41 15.96 7.86
N GLU A 18 -12.00 16.16 9.11
CA GLU A 18 -11.40 17.43 9.51
C GLU A 18 -10.10 17.59 8.70
N GLU A 19 -10.13 18.48 7.71
CA GLU A 19 -8.90 19.08 7.16
C GLU A 19 -8.24 19.86 8.29
N ALA A 20 -7.33 19.19 9.01
CA ALA A 20 -6.40 19.86 9.91
C ALA A 20 -5.45 20.70 9.04
N ALA A 21 -5.85 21.95 8.80
CA ALA A 21 -5.01 22.99 8.26
C ALA A 21 -3.71 23.08 9.09
N GLY A 22 -2.58 22.93 8.38
CA GLY A 22 -1.23 23.28 8.79
C GLY A 22 -0.95 23.49 10.28
N ALA A 23 -0.59 22.41 10.97
CA ALA A 23 0.29 22.49 12.13
C ALA A 23 1.43 21.50 11.92
N ILE A 24 2.56 21.99 11.38
CA ILE A 24 3.84 21.31 11.51
C ILE A 24 4.17 21.32 13.00
N ILE A 25 3.71 20.31 13.72
CA ILE A 25 4.15 20.08 15.09
C ILE A 25 5.61 19.62 14.96
N ALA A 26 6.53 20.56 15.16
CA ALA A 26 7.92 20.27 15.46
C ALA A 26 7.94 19.42 16.74
N ARG A 27 7.86 18.09 16.58
CA ARG A 27 8.21 17.17 17.65
C ARG A 27 9.70 17.29 17.85
N THR A 28 10.09 17.94 18.94
CA THR A 28 11.42 17.88 19.51
C THR A 28 11.76 16.41 19.72
N HIS A 29 12.52 15.83 18.79
CA HIS A 29 13.00 14.46 18.91
C HIS A 29 14.06 14.46 20.02
N GLN A 30 13.76 13.71 21.09
CA GLN A 30 14.75 13.26 22.05
C GLN A 30 15.90 12.62 21.28
N ILE A 31 17.12 13.10 21.56
CA ILE A 31 18.36 12.55 21.02
C ILE A 31 18.49 11.14 21.60
N ALA A 32 18.18 10.13 20.79
CA ALA A 32 18.57 8.76 21.08
C ALA A 32 20.07 8.64 20.78
N ASP A 33 20.80 8.00 21.70
CA ASP A 33 22.24 7.77 21.61
C ASP A 33 22.68 7.16 20.27
N PRO A 34 23.85 7.52 19.73
CA PRO A 34 24.30 7.08 18.41
C PRO A 34 24.92 5.68 18.54
N ILE A 35 24.07 4.64 18.54
CA ILE A 35 24.54 3.27 18.35
C ILE A 35 24.23 2.88 16.91
N TYR A 36 25.26 3.03 16.07
CA TYR A 36 25.46 2.42 14.76
C TYR A 36 24.21 1.90 14.04
N ASP A 37 23.50 2.80 13.36
CA ASP A 37 22.79 2.39 12.16
C ASP A 37 22.81 3.56 11.17
N THR A 38 23.78 3.55 10.27
CA THR A 38 23.67 4.30 9.00
C THR A 38 22.63 3.60 8.12
N GLY A 39 21.42 3.45 8.65
CA GLY A 39 20.27 2.96 7.92
C GLY A 39 19.81 4.09 7.01
N MET A 40 19.95 3.92 5.69
CA MET A 40 19.40 4.86 4.73
C MET A 40 17.94 5.18 5.12
N THR A 41 17.66 6.45 5.42
CA THR A 41 16.32 6.88 5.83
C THR A 41 15.42 6.91 4.61
N TYR A 42 14.75 5.79 4.33
CA TYR A 42 13.76 5.74 3.25
C TYR A 42 12.53 6.57 3.61
N ALA A 43 11.90 7.19 2.61
CA ALA A 43 10.61 7.87 2.82
C ALA A 43 9.60 6.88 3.41
N PRO A 44 8.80 7.27 4.43
CA PRO A 44 7.88 6.37 5.10
C PRO A 44 6.80 5.87 4.12
N CYS A 45 6.92 4.62 3.67
CA CYS A 45 5.95 4.00 2.78
C CYS A 45 4.78 3.38 3.57
N ARG A 46 3.55 3.69 3.17
CA ARG A 46 2.31 3.21 3.83
C ARG A 46 1.56 2.14 3.04
N CYS A 47 2.14 1.60 1.97
CA CYS A 47 1.49 0.53 1.20
C CYS A 47 1.36 -0.77 2.02
N TRP A 48 0.48 -1.66 1.60
CA TRP A 48 0.26 -2.98 2.24
C TRP A 48 1.53 -3.83 2.31
N ARG A 49 2.48 -3.67 1.37
CA ARG A 49 3.78 -4.38 1.41
C ARG A 49 4.68 -3.89 2.54
N CYS A 50 4.59 -2.60 2.88
CA CYS A 50 5.43 -1.99 3.90
C CYS A 50 4.80 -2.04 5.28
N ARG A 51 3.50 -1.78 5.45
CA ARG A 51 2.85 -1.79 6.77
C ARG A 51 2.25 -3.13 7.17
N GLY A 52 2.08 -4.07 6.24
CA GLY A 52 1.27 -5.25 6.47
C GLY A 52 -0.22 -4.87 6.63
N GLY A 53 -0.98 -5.71 7.34
CA GLY A 53 -2.42 -5.50 7.56
C GLY A 53 -3.31 -6.01 6.42
N VAL A 54 -2.73 -6.70 5.43
CA VAL A 54 -3.44 -7.39 4.36
C VAL A 54 -2.94 -8.83 4.28
N ALA A 55 -3.83 -9.78 4.00
CA ALA A 55 -3.46 -11.17 3.80
C ALA A 55 -2.53 -11.32 2.59
N LEU A 56 -1.59 -12.26 2.66
CA LEU A 56 -0.66 -12.51 1.55
C LEU A 56 -1.38 -12.87 0.25
N ALA A 57 -2.52 -13.57 0.36
CA ALA A 57 -3.37 -13.96 -0.76
C ALA A 57 -3.96 -12.77 -1.53
N ASP A 58 -4.20 -11.63 -0.88
CA ASP A 58 -4.81 -10.46 -1.52
C ASP A 58 -3.81 -9.62 -2.31
N ARG A 59 -2.50 -9.89 -2.18
CA ARG A 59 -1.45 -9.09 -2.82
C ARG A 59 -1.60 -9.01 -4.33
N ALA A 60 -1.97 -10.12 -4.98
CA ALA A 60 -2.19 -10.15 -6.42
C ALA A 60 -3.32 -9.21 -6.86
N THR A 61 -4.43 -9.23 -6.12
CA THR A 61 -5.58 -8.35 -6.38
C THR A 61 -5.21 -6.89 -6.16
N LEU A 62 -4.49 -6.57 -5.08
CA LEU A 62 -4.10 -5.20 -4.77
C LEU A 62 -3.09 -4.63 -5.78
N ASP A 63 -2.09 -5.39 -6.19
CA ASP A 63 -1.15 -4.93 -7.22
C ASP A 63 -1.83 -4.76 -8.57
N ARG A 64 -2.79 -5.64 -8.92
CA ARG A 64 -3.60 -5.49 -10.13
C ARG A 64 -4.42 -4.20 -10.12
N LEU A 65 -5.06 -3.88 -8.98
CA LEU A 65 -5.83 -2.64 -8.83
C LEU A 65 -4.92 -1.41 -8.86
N LEU A 66 -3.75 -1.50 -8.21
CA LEU A 66 -2.75 -0.45 -8.23
C LEU A 66 -2.26 -0.16 -9.65
N ALA A 67 -1.91 -1.20 -10.41
CA ALA A 67 -1.47 -1.05 -11.79
C ALA A 67 -2.54 -0.38 -12.66
N LYS A 68 -3.82 -0.78 -12.53
CA LYS A 68 -4.93 -0.12 -13.22
C LYS A 68 -5.02 1.37 -12.88
N HIS A 69 -4.86 1.72 -11.60
CA HIS A 69 -4.86 3.12 -11.18
C HIS A 69 -3.63 3.88 -11.71
N LEU A 70 -2.44 3.30 -11.66
CA LEU A 70 -1.23 3.93 -12.20
C LEU A 70 -1.34 4.17 -13.72
N MET A 71 -2.09 3.35 -14.44
CA MET A 71 -2.38 3.55 -15.86
C MET A 71 -3.34 4.71 -16.14
N THR A 72 -4.07 5.22 -15.13
CA THR A 72 -4.87 6.46 -15.28
C THR A 72 -4.03 7.73 -15.15
N LEU A 73 -2.80 7.62 -14.63
CA LEU A 73 -1.87 8.75 -14.51
C LEU A 73 -1.15 9.01 -15.83
N SER A 74 -0.63 10.23 -16.00
CA SER A 74 0.29 10.52 -17.10
C SER A 74 1.55 9.66 -17.01
N GLU A 75 2.23 9.46 -18.14
CA GLU A 75 3.47 8.67 -18.17
C GLU A 75 4.55 9.23 -17.24
N SER A 76 4.68 10.56 -17.17
CA SER A 76 5.61 11.24 -16.28
C SER A 76 5.30 10.96 -14.80
N GLU A 77 4.04 11.15 -14.39
CA GLU A 77 3.60 10.92 -13.00
C GLU A 77 3.76 9.46 -12.59
N ARG A 78 3.37 8.53 -13.46
CA ARG A 78 3.56 7.10 -13.24
C ARG A 78 5.04 6.75 -13.11
N GLY A 79 5.89 7.29 -13.99
CA GLY A 79 7.33 7.08 -13.95
C GLY A 79 7.95 7.57 -12.63
N GLN A 80 7.60 8.79 -12.21
CA GLN A 80 8.07 9.34 -10.93
C GLN A 80 7.61 8.50 -9.75
N TRP A 81 6.34 8.07 -9.74
CA TRP A 81 5.80 7.23 -8.68
C TRP A 81 6.57 5.90 -8.60
N MET A 82 6.80 5.24 -9.75
CA MET A 82 7.51 3.96 -9.80
C MET A 82 8.95 4.07 -9.34
N LEU A 83 9.65 5.17 -9.67
CA LEU A 83 11.01 5.43 -9.21
C LEU A 83 11.07 5.59 -7.69
N LEU A 84 10.19 6.39 -7.11
CA LEU A 84 10.12 6.60 -5.66
C LEU A 84 9.74 5.31 -4.92
N TRP A 85 8.77 4.59 -5.46
CA TRP A 85 8.32 3.32 -4.90
C TRP A 85 9.45 2.30 -4.93
N ALA A 86 10.15 2.12 -6.06
CA ALA A 86 11.27 1.17 -6.18
C ALA A 86 12.46 1.51 -5.26
N GLY A 87 12.56 2.72 -4.73
CA GLY A 87 13.61 3.10 -3.79
C GLY A 87 13.52 2.42 -2.41
N HIS A 88 12.38 1.83 -2.04
CA HIS A 88 12.17 1.27 -0.70
C HIS A 88 12.63 -0.20 -0.59
N PRO A 89 13.32 -0.63 0.49
CA PRO A 89 13.90 -1.98 0.61
C PRO A 89 12.88 -3.12 0.61
N ARG A 90 11.67 -2.86 1.12
CA ARG A 90 10.56 -3.84 1.11
C ARG A 90 9.91 -4.00 -0.26
N HIS A 91 10.34 -3.22 -1.26
CA HIS A 91 9.98 -3.41 -2.66
C HIS A 91 11.22 -4.02 -3.34
N ASP A 92 11.47 -5.29 -3.05
CA ASP A 92 12.55 -6.07 -3.64
C ASP A 92 12.34 -6.32 -5.15
N ALA A 93 13.27 -7.05 -5.77
CA ALA A 93 13.21 -7.35 -7.20
C ALA A 93 11.90 -8.04 -7.59
N ASP A 94 11.45 -9.01 -6.79
CA ASP A 94 10.22 -9.77 -7.05
C ASP A 94 8.98 -8.88 -6.94
N ALA A 95 8.91 -8.03 -5.91
CA ALA A 95 7.83 -7.06 -5.76
C ALA A 95 7.76 -6.09 -6.95
N ARG A 96 8.92 -5.62 -7.41
CA ARG A 96 9.01 -4.73 -8.58
C ARG A 96 8.55 -5.44 -9.85
N GLU A 97 8.97 -6.68 -10.05
CA GLU A 97 8.58 -7.43 -11.24
C GLU A 97 7.09 -7.77 -11.24
N GLN A 98 6.53 -8.14 -10.09
CA GLN A 98 5.09 -8.36 -9.92
C GLN A 98 4.28 -7.11 -10.33
N LEU A 99 4.64 -5.94 -9.81
CA LEU A 99 3.93 -4.70 -10.15
C LEU A 99 4.15 -4.29 -11.63
N ASN A 100 5.36 -4.42 -12.16
CA ASN A 100 5.67 -4.13 -13.56
C ASN A 100 4.91 -5.04 -14.53
N THR A 101 4.79 -6.33 -14.20
CA THR A 101 3.97 -7.28 -14.99
C THR A 101 2.53 -6.82 -15.03
N TRP A 102 1.95 -6.43 -13.89
CA TRP A 102 0.60 -5.90 -13.87
C TRP A 102 0.44 -4.58 -14.64
N LEU A 103 1.45 -3.70 -14.64
CA LEU A 103 1.45 -2.49 -15.45
C LEU A 103 1.43 -2.81 -16.95
N ARG A 104 2.25 -3.77 -17.40
CA ARG A 104 2.25 -4.22 -18.78
C ARG A 104 0.90 -4.82 -19.17
N ILE A 105 0.33 -5.68 -18.33
CA ILE A 105 -1.01 -6.26 -18.54
C ILE A 105 -2.07 -5.16 -18.61
N ALA A 106 -2.06 -4.21 -17.68
CA ALA A 106 -2.98 -3.08 -17.68
C ALA A 106 -2.82 -2.17 -18.92
N GLY A 107 -1.60 -2.12 -19.48
CA GLY A 107 -1.28 -1.47 -20.75
C GLY A 107 -1.63 -2.29 -22.00
N GLY A 108 -2.23 -3.48 -21.86
CA GLY A 108 -2.69 -4.31 -22.99
C GLY A 108 -1.82 -5.51 -23.33
N SER A 109 -0.78 -5.81 -22.53
CA SER A 109 -0.02 -7.06 -22.66
C SER A 109 -0.90 -8.29 -22.35
N ASN A 110 -0.68 -9.37 -23.11
CA ASN A 110 -1.35 -10.66 -22.90
C ASN A 110 -0.45 -11.66 -22.15
N GLU A 111 0.61 -11.19 -21.48
CA GLU A 111 1.47 -12.04 -20.66
C GLU A 111 0.70 -12.62 -19.45
N PRO A 112 1.12 -13.79 -18.92
CA PRO A 112 0.46 -14.37 -17.75
C PRO A 112 0.60 -13.48 -16.51
N ALA A 113 -0.36 -13.61 -15.58
CA ALA A 113 -0.28 -12.93 -14.29
C ALA A 113 1.00 -13.34 -13.54
N PRO A 114 1.64 -12.43 -12.80
CA PRO A 114 2.87 -12.73 -12.09
C PRO A 114 2.60 -13.70 -10.93
N LEU A 115 3.60 -14.52 -10.62
CA LEU A 115 3.52 -15.48 -9.53
C LEU A 115 3.69 -14.76 -8.18
N TYR A 116 2.87 -15.17 -7.21
CA TYR A 116 2.97 -14.75 -5.82
C TYR A 116 3.33 -15.97 -4.97
N PRO A 117 4.15 -15.80 -3.92
CA PRO A 117 4.40 -16.87 -2.96
C PRO A 117 3.07 -17.33 -2.36
N VAL A 118 2.69 -18.58 -2.64
CA VAL A 118 1.58 -19.23 -1.97
C VAL A 118 2.12 -19.67 -0.62
N TYR A 119 1.63 -19.07 0.46
CA TYR A 119 1.93 -19.56 1.79
C TYR A 119 1.11 -20.84 2.00
N ALA A 120 1.73 -22.00 1.80
CA ALA A 120 1.15 -23.27 2.22
C ALA A 120 1.24 -23.34 3.75
N MET A 121 0.13 -23.68 4.40
CA MET A 121 0.16 -23.94 5.84
C MET A 121 1.00 -25.21 6.08
N PRO A 122 1.86 -25.25 7.12
CA PRO A 122 2.79 -26.36 7.35
C PRO A 122 2.12 -27.74 7.51
N GLU A 123 0.82 -27.76 7.79
CA GLU A 123 0.00 -28.95 7.99
C GLU A 123 -0.52 -29.61 6.70
N GLU A 124 -0.19 -29.04 5.52
CA GLU A 124 -0.55 -29.56 4.20
C GLU A 124 0.65 -30.11 3.38
N ALA A 125 1.83 -30.27 3.99
CA ALA A 125 3.07 -30.72 3.34
C ALA A 125 3.49 -32.16 3.72
#